data_AF-A0A3C1QAH3-F1
#
_entry.id   AF-A0A3C1QAH3-F1
#
_cell.length_a   1.000
_cell.length_b   1.000
_cell.length_c   1.000
_cell.angle_alpha   90.00
_cell.angle_beta   90.00
_cell.angle_gamma   90.00
#
_symmetry.space_group_name_H-M   'P 1'
#
loop_
_entity.id
_entity.type
_entity.pdbx_description
1 polymer ?
#
loop_
_entity_poly.entity_id
_entity_poly.type
_entity_poly.pdbx_seq_one_letter_code
_entity_poly.pdbx_strand_id
1 'polypeptide(L)'
;MGLKGPREALRAADGRRMHTSLVEDLPAALGVKSIEEIIPIVYSSMARAEIAALAPVVGQAATGGDEVASNVILGAGRELGLMAAAVIRRLGMDEYAGCVSAVGGVLESNEMVLWAMRDRVEELVPGWSVARGKYPPVAGAILIAARTANGASIDKVIHNIGSGLQEVPS
;
A
#
# COMPACT_ATOMS: atom_id res chain seq x y z
N MET A 1 -0.20 -5.91 -4.88
CA MET A 1 0.34 -7.03 -4.08
C MET A 1 -0.48 -8.29 -4.19
N GLY A 2 -1.80 -8.23 -4.00
CA GLY A 2 -2.54 -9.44 -3.65
C GLY A 2 -2.54 -10.60 -4.67
N LEU A 3 -2.19 -10.38 -5.95
CA LEU A 3 -1.99 -11.47 -6.92
C LEU A 3 -0.54 -11.99 -7.00
N LYS A 4 0.44 -11.17 -6.62
CA LYS A 4 1.86 -11.54 -6.73
C LYS A 4 2.20 -12.64 -5.71
N GLY A 5 1.76 -12.52 -4.46
CA GLY A 5 1.99 -13.54 -3.42
C GLY A 5 1.48 -14.95 -3.81
N PRO A 6 0.19 -15.12 -4.14
CA PRO A 6 -0.37 -16.40 -4.59
C PRO A 6 0.32 -16.99 -5.81
N ARG A 7 0.70 -16.14 -6.78
CA ARG A 7 1.42 -16.60 -7.99
C ARG A 7 2.80 -17.16 -7.65
N GLU A 8 3.47 -16.61 -6.65
CA GLU A 8 4.80 -17.10 -6.24
C GLU A 8 4.74 -18.36 -5.40
N ALA A 9 3.74 -18.47 -4.53
CA ALA A 9 3.45 -19.73 -3.82
C ALA A 9 3.15 -20.87 -4.81
N LEU A 10 2.32 -20.63 -5.82
CA LEU A 10 2.01 -21.65 -6.84
C LEU A 10 3.26 -22.07 -7.64
N ARG A 11 4.14 -21.12 -7.97
CA ARG A 11 5.41 -21.44 -8.64
C ARG A 11 6.37 -22.25 -7.76
N ALA A 12 6.39 -21.99 -6.46
CA ALA A 12 7.20 -22.76 -5.51
C ALA A 12 6.64 -24.17 -5.31
N ALA A 13 5.31 -24.32 -5.23
CA ALA A 13 4.63 -25.62 -5.16
C ALA A 13 4.88 -26.49 -6.41
N ASP A 14 4.93 -25.88 -7.60
CA ASP A 14 5.35 -26.53 -8.85
C ASP A 14 6.85 -26.93 -8.88
N GLY A 15 7.65 -26.55 -7.88
CA GLY A 15 9.10 -26.75 -7.84
C GLY A 15 9.91 -25.78 -8.73
N ARG A 16 9.29 -24.71 -9.23
CA ARG A 16 9.87 -23.76 -10.20
C ARG A 16 10.53 -22.54 -9.54
N ARG A 17 10.63 -22.54 -8.21
CA ARG A 17 11.11 -21.44 -7.35
C ARG A 17 11.66 -21.99 -6.04
N MET A 18 12.38 -21.15 -5.29
CA MET A 18 12.72 -21.45 -3.89
C MET A 18 11.44 -21.68 -3.08
N HIS A 19 11.55 -22.57 -2.09
CA HIS A 19 10.49 -22.82 -1.11
C HIS A 19 10.10 -21.53 -0.38
N THR A 20 8.81 -21.38 -0.09
CA THR A 20 8.23 -20.22 0.59
C THR A 20 7.11 -20.69 1.51
N SER A 21 7.00 -20.10 2.69
CA SER A 21 5.93 -20.39 3.65
C SER A 21 4.55 -20.00 3.13
N LEU A 22 4.49 -19.18 2.06
CA LEU A 22 3.26 -18.79 1.40
C LEU A 22 2.48 -19.98 0.81
N VAL A 23 3.14 -21.13 0.59
CA VAL A 23 2.47 -22.36 0.14
C VAL A 23 1.51 -22.88 1.21
N GLU A 24 1.88 -22.76 2.49
CA GLU A 24 1.08 -23.17 3.64
C GLU A 24 0.21 -22.03 4.21
N ASP A 25 0.75 -20.81 4.26
CA ASP A 25 0.11 -19.67 4.93
C ASP A 25 -1.11 -19.15 4.17
N LEU A 26 -1.08 -19.14 2.84
CA LEU A 26 -2.18 -18.61 2.02
C LEU A 26 -3.43 -19.51 2.07
N PRO A 27 -3.33 -20.86 1.94
CA PRO A 27 -4.49 -21.74 2.10
C PRO A 27 -5.13 -21.64 3.47
N ALA A 28 -4.32 -21.61 4.53
CA ALA A 28 -4.78 -21.49 5.90
C ALA A 28 -5.58 -20.20 6.12
N ALA A 29 -5.12 -19.08 5.56
CA ALA A 29 -5.81 -17.79 5.68
C ALA A 29 -7.14 -17.73 4.92
N LEU A 30 -7.30 -18.50 3.84
CA LEU A 30 -8.53 -18.57 3.04
C LEU A 30 -9.46 -19.72 3.46
N GLY A 31 -9.04 -20.58 4.40
CA GLY A 31 -9.80 -21.75 4.83
C GLY A 31 -9.92 -22.83 3.75
N VAL A 32 -8.96 -22.89 2.81
CA VAL A 32 -8.92 -23.88 1.72
C VAL A 32 -7.84 -24.93 1.97
N LYS A 33 -7.95 -26.09 1.32
CA LYS A 33 -7.12 -27.25 1.67
C LYS A 33 -5.75 -27.25 1.01
N SER A 34 -5.58 -26.48 -0.07
CA SER A 34 -4.31 -26.43 -0.81
C SER A 34 -4.15 -25.13 -1.59
N ILE A 35 -2.93 -24.88 -2.08
CA ILE A 35 -2.58 -23.69 -2.86
C ILE A 35 -3.24 -23.68 -4.24
N GLU A 36 -3.59 -24.84 -4.80
CA GLU A 36 -4.30 -24.97 -6.06
C GLU A 36 -5.75 -24.49 -5.97
N GLU A 37 -6.39 -24.67 -4.80
CA GLU A 37 -7.75 -24.20 -4.53
C GLU A 37 -7.84 -22.66 -4.48
N ILE A 38 -6.71 -21.96 -4.34
CA ILE A 38 -6.64 -20.50 -4.35
C ILE A 38 -6.80 -19.94 -5.77
N ILE A 39 -6.41 -20.69 -6.81
CA ILE A 39 -6.47 -20.24 -8.21
C ILE A 39 -7.88 -19.78 -8.61
N PRO A 40 -8.94 -20.62 -8.50
CA PRO A 40 -10.27 -20.20 -8.92
C PRO A 40 -10.82 -19.01 -8.11
N ILE A 41 -10.46 -18.88 -6.83
CA ILE A 41 -10.85 -17.75 -5.97
C ILE A 41 -10.24 -16.45 -6.48
N VAL A 42 -8.94 -16.50 -6.75
CA VAL A 42 -8.15 -15.36 -7.22
C VAL A 42 -8.57 -14.88 -8.62
N TYR A 43 -9.07 -15.78 -9.47
CA TYR A 43 -9.59 -15.45 -10.79
C TYR A 43 -11.11 -15.20 -10.84
N SER A 44 -11.80 -15.17 -9.69
CA SER A 44 -13.24 -14.92 -9.62
C SER A 44 -13.59 -13.43 -9.67
N SER A 45 -14.85 -13.10 -9.97
CA SER A 45 -15.35 -11.71 -9.96
C SER A 45 -15.51 -11.11 -8.55
N MET A 46 -15.46 -11.94 -7.49
CA MET A 46 -15.48 -11.51 -6.08
C MET A 46 -14.06 -11.29 -5.50
N ALA A 47 -13.03 -11.51 -6.32
CA ALA A 47 -11.66 -11.64 -5.86
C ALA A 47 -11.05 -10.38 -5.21
N ARG A 48 -11.58 -9.17 -5.38
CA ARG A 48 -10.90 -7.95 -4.86
C ARG A 48 -10.75 -7.94 -3.33
N ALA A 49 -11.80 -8.31 -2.60
CA ALA A 49 -11.75 -8.33 -1.14
C ALA A 49 -10.89 -9.49 -0.63
N GLU A 50 -11.04 -10.67 -1.24
CA GLU A 50 -10.29 -11.89 -0.91
C GLU A 50 -8.79 -11.71 -1.18
N ILE A 51 -8.43 -11.16 -2.34
CA ILE A 51 -7.06 -10.80 -2.72
C ILE A 51 -6.47 -9.75 -1.76
N ALA A 52 -7.27 -8.80 -1.31
CA ALA A 52 -6.84 -7.80 -0.33
C ALA A 52 -6.59 -8.44 1.04
N ALA A 53 -7.43 -9.40 1.44
CA ALA A 53 -7.28 -10.15 2.69
C ALA A 53 -6.01 -11.03 2.74
N LEU A 54 -5.41 -11.34 1.59
CA LEU A 54 -4.12 -12.03 1.51
C LEU A 54 -2.91 -11.12 1.76
N ALA A 55 -3.07 -9.80 1.64
CA ALA A 55 -1.94 -8.88 1.79
C ALA A 55 -1.30 -8.89 3.20
N PRO A 56 -2.06 -8.96 4.31
CA PRO A 56 -1.49 -9.14 5.65
C PRO A 56 -0.68 -10.43 5.79
N VAL A 57 -1.15 -11.54 5.20
CA VAL A 57 -0.47 -12.85 5.25
C VAL A 57 0.91 -12.77 4.60
N VAL A 58 0.97 -12.17 3.40
CA VAL A 58 2.25 -11.94 2.70
C VAL A 58 3.17 -11.01 3.50
N GLY A 59 2.61 -10.01 4.19
CA GLY A 59 3.36 -9.14 5.08
C GLY A 59 3.95 -9.85 6.30
N GLN A 60 3.19 -10.77 6.89
CA GLN A 60 3.63 -11.59 8.02
C GLN A 60 4.74 -12.55 7.61
N ALA A 61 4.59 -13.27 6.49
CA ALA A 61 5.63 -14.14 5.97
C ALA A 61 6.94 -13.38 5.70
N ALA A 62 6.85 -12.18 5.10
CA ALA A 62 8.02 -11.32 4.88
C ALA A 62 8.69 -10.92 6.21
N THR A 63 7.90 -10.56 7.22
CA THR A 63 8.43 -10.23 8.57
C THR A 63 9.07 -11.44 9.25
N GLY A 64 8.56 -12.64 8.96
CA GLY A 64 9.13 -13.92 9.39
C GLY A 64 10.42 -14.33 8.66
N GLY A 65 10.92 -13.52 7.72
CA GLY A 65 12.16 -13.77 6.99
C GLY A 65 11.99 -14.54 5.67
N ASP A 66 10.76 -14.75 5.20
CA ASP A 66 10.52 -15.36 3.89
C ASP A 66 10.99 -14.40 2.77
N GLU A 67 12.00 -14.82 2.02
CA GLU A 67 12.61 -14.01 0.95
C GLU A 67 11.65 -13.77 -0.22
N VAL A 68 10.78 -14.74 -0.55
CA VAL A 68 9.82 -14.61 -1.65
C VAL A 68 8.77 -13.58 -1.28
N ALA A 69 8.21 -13.67 -0.08
CA ALA A 69 7.27 -12.70 0.46
C ALA A 69 7.89 -11.31 0.55
N SER A 70 9.13 -11.22 1.06
CA SER A 70 9.88 -9.96 1.13
C SER A 70 10.04 -9.32 -0.26
N ASN A 71 10.42 -10.11 -1.27
CA ASN A 71 10.53 -9.63 -2.65
C ASN A 71 9.21 -9.14 -3.23
N VAL A 72 8.09 -9.81 -2.90
CA VAL A 72 6.74 -9.37 -3.31
C VAL A 72 6.38 -8.03 -2.69
N ILE A 73 6.61 -7.88 -1.38
CA ILE A 73 6.33 -6.67 -0.60
C ILE A 73 7.16 -5.49 -1.12
N LEU A 74 8.48 -5.66 -1.19
CA LEU A 74 9.41 -4.63 -1.66
C LEU A 74 9.14 -4.25 -3.11
N GLY A 75 8.88 -5.24 -3.97
CA GLY A 75 8.52 -5.01 -5.37
C GLY A 75 7.25 -4.18 -5.51
N ALA A 76 6.26 -4.36 -4.65
CA ALA A 76 5.06 -3.55 -4.70
C ALA A 76 5.26 -2.13 -4.17
N GLY A 77 6.07 -1.94 -3.11
CA GLY A 77 6.46 -0.60 -2.67
C GLY A 77 7.17 0.18 -3.79
N ARG A 78 8.11 -0.44 -4.50
CA ARG A 78 8.79 0.18 -5.64
C ARG A 78 7.84 0.59 -6.77
N GLU A 79 6.84 -0.23 -7.09
CA GLU A 79 5.82 0.14 -8.11
C GLU A 79 4.97 1.34 -7.68
N LEU A 80 4.59 1.41 -6.39
CA LEU A 80 3.89 2.58 -5.85
C LEU A 80 4.76 3.84 -5.95
N GLY A 81 6.06 3.72 -5.62
CA GLY A 81 7.00 4.83 -5.74
C GLY A 81 7.20 5.30 -7.19
N LEU A 82 7.27 4.35 -8.14
CA LEU A 82 7.32 4.66 -9.56
C LEU A 82 6.08 5.43 -10.04
N MET A 83 4.89 5.01 -9.61
CA MET A 83 3.65 5.72 -9.95
C MET A 83 3.62 7.13 -9.37
N ALA A 84 4.05 7.32 -8.10
CA ALA A 84 4.12 8.63 -7.48
C ALA A 84 5.10 9.56 -8.24
N ALA A 85 6.31 9.07 -8.54
CA ALA A 85 7.31 9.81 -9.32
C ALA A 85 6.78 10.21 -10.70
N ALA A 86 6.06 9.31 -11.38
CA ALA A 86 5.45 9.60 -12.67
C ALA A 86 4.42 10.73 -12.59
N VAL A 87 3.60 10.76 -11.52
CA VAL A 87 2.63 11.85 -11.29
C VAL A 87 3.33 13.17 -11.02
N ILE A 88 4.36 13.19 -10.15
CA ILE A 88 5.12 14.40 -9.81
C ILE A 88 5.69 15.05 -11.08
N ARG A 89 6.37 14.27 -11.92
CA ARG A 89 6.95 14.75 -13.18
C ARG A 89 5.89 15.19 -14.18
N ARG A 90 4.77 14.46 -14.29
CA ARG A 90 3.67 14.84 -15.19
C ARG A 90 3.03 16.16 -14.80
N LEU A 91 3.07 16.52 -13.52
CA LEU A 91 2.60 17.81 -13.01
C LEU A 91 3.67 18.91 -13.09
N GLY A 92 4.90 18.60 -13.56
CA GLY A 92 6.02 19.54 -13.63
C GLY A 92 6.50 19.98 -12.24
N MET A 93 6.37 19.11 -11.24
CA MET A 93 6.69 19.43 -9.84
C MET A 93 8.05 18.87 -9.38
N ASP A 94 8.79 18.23 -10.26
CA ASP A 94 10.08 17.58 -9.98
C ASP A 94 11.24 18.54 -9.75
N GLU A 95 11.08 19.83 -10.07
CA GLU A 95 12.03 20.89 -9.72
C GLU A 95 11.84 21.43 -8.29
N TYR A 96 10.75 21.06 -7.60
CA TYR A 96 10.42 21.50 -6.25
C TYR A 96 10.68 20.41 -5.23
N ALA A 97 10.87 20.78 -3.96
CA ALA A 97 10.82 19.85 -2.85
C ALA A 97 9.37 19.62 -2.39
N GLY A 98 9.05 18.39 -2.01
CA GLY A 98 7.67 18.01 -1.69
C GLY A 98 7.56 16.77 -0.81
N CYS A 99 6.32 16.42 -0.49
CA CYS A 99 6.00 15.22 0.28
C CYS A 99 4.79 14.51 -0.32
N VAL A 100 4.96 13.23 -0.63
CA VAL A 100 3.87 12.33 -1.00
C VAL A 100 3.23 11.79 0.27
N SER A 101 1.93 12.03 0.41
CA SER A 101 1.13 11.44 1.49
C SER A 101 0.68 10.03 1.10
N ALA A 102 1.27 9.02 1.70
CA ALA A 102 0.91 7.61 1.56
C ALA A 102 -0.33 7.29 2.41
N VAL A 103 -1.42 6.85 1.79
CA VAL A 103 -2.69 6.52 2.45
C VAL A 103 -3.22 5.19 1.94
N GLY A 104 -3.79 4.36 2.83
CA GLY A 104 -4.42 3.09 2.51
C GLY A 104 -3.90 1.93 3.34
N GLY A 105 -4.76 0.94 3.61
CA GLY A 105 -4.53 -0.09 4.62
C GLY A 105 -3.23 -0.87 4.50
N VAL A 106 -2.72 -1.12 3.29
CA VAL A 106 -1.43 -1.81 3.08
C VAL A 106 -0.23 -0.91 3.42
N LEU A 107 -0.30 0.38 3.10
CA LEU A 107 0.74 1.36 3.43
C LEU A 107 0.72 1.70 4.93
N GLU A 108 -0.43 1.55 5.58
CA GLU A 108 -0.61 1.74 7.01
C GLU A 108 -0.13 0.54 7.83
N SER A 109 -0.32 -0.68 7.33
CA SER A 109 -0.02 -1.92 8.07
C SER A 109 1.35 -2.53 7.76
N ASN A 110 2.04 -2.08 6.71
CA ASN A 110 3.30 -2.71 6.28
C ASN A 110 4.43 -1.68 6.04
N GLU A 111 5.35 -1.60 7.00
CA GLU A 111 6.50 -0.68 6.95
C GLU A 111 7.47 -0.99 5.80
N MET A 112 7.65 -2.25 5.40
CA MET A 112 8.53 -2.59 4.27
C MET A 112 7.99 -2.03 2.95
N VAL A 113 6.67 -1.99 2.77
CA VAL A 113 6.05 -1.37 1.59
C VAL A 113 6.32 0.12 1.58
N LEU A 114 6.06 0.79 2.72
CA LEU A 114 6.22 2.23 2.86
C LEU A 114 7.69 2.63 2.66
N TRP A 115 8.62 1.87 3.25
CA TRP A 115 10.05 2.06 3.07
C TRP A 115 10.46 1.93 1.60
N ALA A 116 10.07 0.83 0.94
CA ALA A 116 10.44 0.62 -0.47
C ALA A 116 9.80 1.65 -1.42
N MET A 117 8.61 2.15 -1.08
CA MET A 117 7.99 3.27 -1.79
C MET A 117 8.78 4.56 -1.58
N ARG A 118 9.15 4.88 -0.34
CA ARG A 118 9.94 6.07 0.02
C ARG A 118 11.27 6.08 -0.71
N ASP A 119 12.04 5.01 -0.54
CA ASP A 119 13.35 4.82 -1.16
C ASP A 119 13.28 5.04 -2.68
N ARG A 120 12.26 4.46 -3.32
CA ARG A 120 12.06 4.61 -4.76
C ARG A 120 11.66 6.02 -5.21
N VAL A 121 10.88 6.75 -4.41
CA VAL A 121 10.52 8.15 -4.73
C VAL A 121 11.74 9.05 -4.57
N GLU A 122 12.48 8.91 -3.47
CA GLU A 122 13.68 9.71 -3.18
C GLU A 122 14.78 9.49 -4.22
N GLU A 123 14.93 8.26 -4.72
CA GLU A 123 15.83 7.92 -5.82
C GLU A 123 15.42 8.60 -7.14
N LEU A 124 14.12 8.56 -7.49
CA LEU A 124 13.63 9.01 -8.79
C LEU A 124 13.40 10.52 -8.86
N VAL A 125 13.02 11.15 -7.76
CA VAL A 125 12.72 12.58 -7.70
C VAL A 125 13.37 13.18 -6.45
N PRO A 126 14.68 13.49 -6.51
CA PRO A 126 15.39 14.06 -5.37
C PRO A 126 14.71 15.32 -4.83
N GLY A 127 14.61 15.45 -3.50
CA GLY A 127 13.89 16.53 -2.84
C GLY A 127 12.42 16.22 -2.53
N TRP A 128 11.90 15.10 -3.03
CA TRP A 128 10.61 14.55 -2.61
C TRP A 128 10.78 13.46 -1.57
N SER A 129 9.94 13.51 -0.55
CA SER A 129 9.85 12.49 0.50
C SER A 129 8.51 11.77 0.48
N VAL A 130 8.40 10.65 1.20
CA VAL A 130 7.13 9.96 1.42
C VAL A 130 6.84 9.88 2.91
N ALA A 131 5.65 10.32 3.31
CA ALA A 131 5.17 10.24 4.69
C ALA A 131 3.79 9.58 4.75
N ARG A 132 3.47 8.94 5.88
CA ARG A 132 2.10 8.48 6.15
C ARG A 132 1.17 9.68 6.18
N GLY A 133 -0.02 9.53 5.60
CA GLY A 133 -1.05 10.56 5.68
C GLY A 133 -1.40 10.84 7.14
N LYS A 134 -1.24 12.10 7.54
CA LYS A 134 -1.62 12.58 8.89
C LYS A 134 -3.13 12.66 9.09
N TYR A 135 -3.89 12.75 7.99
CA TYR A 135 -5.31 12.97 8.02
C TYR A 135 -6.01 12.01 7.06
N PRO A 136 -7.23 11.54 7.38
CA PRO A 136 -8.01 10.71 6.48
C PRO A 136 -8.33 11.47 5.18
N PRO A 137 -8.56 10.77 4.05
CA PRO A 137 -8.83 11.41 2.75
C PRO A 137 -9.95 12.46 2.78
N VAL A 138 -10.93 12.30 3.68
CA VAL A 138 -12.04 13.24 3.89
C VAL A 138 -11.56 14.64 4.29
N ALA A 139 -10.45 14.78 5.01
CA ALA A 139 -9.86 16.07 5.35
C ALA A 139 -9.44 16.85 4.10
N GLY A 140 -8.89 16.17 3.09
CA GLY A 140 -8.56 16.76 1.80
C GLY A 140 -9.78 17.28 1.06
N ALA A 141 -10.89 16.54 1.08
CA ALA A 141 -12.15 16.96 0.48
C ALA A 141 -12.73 18.21 1.16
N ILE A 142 -12.66 18.28 2.50
CA ILE A 142 -13.08 19.46 3.27
C ILE A 142 -12.21 20.67 2.93
N LEU A 143 -10.89 20.50 2.81
CA LEU A 143 -9.98 21.58 2.42
C LEU A 143 -10.22 22.09 1.00
N ILE A 144 -10.49 21.19 0.05
CA ILE A 144 -10.85 21.56 -1.32
C ILE A 144 -12.16 22.35 -1.32
N ALA A 145 -13.19 21.86 -0.62
CA ALA A 145 -14.47 22.55 -0.48
C ALA A 145 -14.33 23.92 0.19
N ALA A 146 -13.48 24.04 1.21
CA ALA A 146 -13.18 25.29 1.88
C ALA A 146 -12.40 26.29 1.01
N ARG A 147 -11.59 25.79 0.05
CA ARG A 147 -10.87 26.65 -0.91
C ARG A 147 -11.78 27.15 -2.04
N THR A 148 -12.76 26.34 -2.46
CA THR A 148 -13.76 26.75 -3.47
C THR A 148 -14.88 27.59 -2.87
N ALA A 149 -15.25 27.37 -1.60
CA ALA A 149 -16.11 28.28 -0.85
C ALA A 149 -15.27 29.46 -0.35
N ASN A 150 -15.28 30.56 -1.11
CA ASN A 150 -14.37 31.72 -1.02
C ASN A 150 -14.38 32.52 0.33
N GLY A 151 -14.25 31.87 1.48
CA GLY A 151 -14.42 32.50 2.81
C GLY A 151 -13.81 31.79 4.02
N ALA A 152 -13.23 30.58 3.88
CA ALA A 152 -12.60 29.89 5.01
C ALA A 152 -11.06 29.96 4.93
N SER A 153 -10.42 30.46 6.00
CA SER A 153 -8.96 30.39 6.14
C SER A 153 -8.52 28.93 6.24
N ILE A 154 -7.63 28.51 5.33
CA ILE A 154 -7.10 27.14 5.26
C ILE A 154 -6.46 26.74 6.59
N ASP A 155 -5.74 27.64 7.27
CA ASP A 155 -5.10 27.36 8.55
C ASP A 155 -6.12 27.05 9.66
N LYS A 156 -7.25 27.78 9.68
CA LYS A 156 -8.36 27.49 10.62
C LYS A 156 -9.00 26.13 10.32
N VAL A 157 -9.14 25.78 9.04
CA VAL A 157 -9.72 24.48 8.64
C VAL A 157 -8.79 23.33 9.03
N ILE A 158 -7.47 23.47 8.81
CA ILE A 158 -6.48 22.47 9.22
C ILE A 158 -6.48 22.31 10.75
N HIS A 159 -6.51 23.42 11.49
CA HIS A 159 -6.57 23.39 12.95
C HIS A 159 -7.81 22.65 13.45
N ASN A 160 -8.99 22.99 12.91
CA ASN A 160 -10.27 22.39 13.29
C ASN A 160 -10.38 20.90 12.92
N ILE A 161 -9.81 20.48 11.79
CA ILE A 161 -9.73 19.06 11.42
C ILE A 161 -8.83 18.31 12.43
N GLY A 162 -7.71 18.92 12.81
CA GLY A 162 -6.79 18.35 13.80
C GLY A 162 -7.41 18.13 15.17
N SER A 163 -8.16 19.10 15.68
CA SER A 163 -8.86 18.98 16.97
C SER A 163 -10.13 18.12 16.88
N GLY A 164 -10.91 18.22 15.81
CA GLY A 164 -12.13 17.42 15.64
C GLY A 164 -11.88 15.93 15.48
N LEU A 165 -10.78 15.51 14.86
CA LEU A 165 -10.41 14.10 14.72
C LEU A 165 -9.89 13.46 16.01
N GLN A 166 -9.52 14.24 17.02
CA GLN A 166 -9.18 13.72 18.36
C GLN A 166 -10.43 13.37 19.19
N GLU A 167 -11.61 13.87 18.80
CA GLU A 167 -12.87 13.69 19.53
C GLU A 167 -13.79 12.62 18.92
N VAL A 168 -13.42 12.03 17.77
CA VAL A 168 -14.20 10.95 17.14
C VAL A 168 -13.84 9.62 17.80
N PRO A 169 -14.76 8.92 18.50
CA PRO A 169 -14.49 7.60 19.03
C PRO A 169 -14.27 6.61 17.87
N SER A 170 -13.23 5.79 18.00
CA SER A 170 -12.93 4.67 17.10
C SER A 170 -14.02 3.61 17.06
#